data_AF-A0A7X9IU61-F1
#
_entry.id   AF-A0A7X9IU61-F1
#
_cell.length_a   1.000
_cell.length_b   1.000
_cell.length_c   1.000
_cell.angle_alpha   90.00
_cell.angle_beta   90.00
_cell.angle_gamma   90.00
#
_symmetry.space_group_name_H-M   'P 1'
#
loop_
_entity.id
_entity.type
_entity.pdbx_description
1 polymer ?
#
loop_
_entity_poly.entity_id
_entity_poly.type
_entity_poly.pdbx_seq_one_letter_code
_entity_poly.pdbx_strand_id
1 'polypeptide(L)'
;MRWSGLVGLAVVLGAGGLSGCGNPVVGHDCPEGTTLCGSACVVLRTDRENCGACGRACADDEACEDGACRAITCGPGELACGGACVDPRTDERNCGRCGVVCPAGAECRDGLCSGGDCPPPRTDCSGVCTDLRTDPANCGSCGRACASGELCQRGTCVRECLPGYVVCDGACVDTGEDPRNCGACGRACAAGEVCEAGECRLECLPGHVECGGGCVDPTRDPDNCGACGHACTPGVPCVDGECRAPCPPGTTDCGGECVDLTTDPAHCG
;
A
#
# COMPACT_ATOMS: atom_id res chain seq x y z
N MET A 1 4.14 87.26 22.52
CA MET A 1 5.59 87.50 22.71
C MET A 1 6.29 86.25 22.18
N ARG A 2 6.78 86.27 20.92
CA ARG A 2 8.21 86.20 20.53
C ARG A 2 9.00 85.24 21.45
N TRP A 3 9.59 84.17 20.95
CA TRP A 3 10.94 84.21 20.36
C TRP A 3 11.13 83.19 19.22
N SER A 4 12.00 83.58 18.29
CA SER A 4 12.46 82.85 17.12
C SER A 4 13.88 82.33 17.33
N GLY A 5 14.22 81.20 16.69
CA GLY A 5 15.56 80.93 16.15
C GLY A 5 16.48 80.03 16.98
N LEU A 6 16.91 78.90 16.40
CA LEU A 6 18.24 78.81 15.76
C LEU A 6 18.46 77.49 15.03
N VAL A 7 19.22 77.62 13.96
CA VAL A 7 19.70 76.65 12.97
C VAL A 7 20.83 75.79 13.55
N GLY A 8 20.95 74.54 13.11
CA GLY A 8 22.15 73.72 13.38
C GLY A 8 22.10 72.31 12.81
N LEU A 9 22.48 72.18 11.54
CA LEU A 9 22.85 70.91 10.89
C LEU A 9 24.06 70.28 11.61
N ALA A 10 24.02 68.98 11.92
CA ALA A 10 25.12 68.04 11.65
C ALA A 10 24.70 66.59 11.97
N VAL A 11 24.71 65.79 10.90
CA VAL A 11 24.62 64.34 10.86
C VAL A 11 25.81 63.71 11.62
N VAL A 12 25.59 62.59 12.29
CA VAL A 12 26.30 61.29 12.08
C VAL A 12 25.89 60.28 13.17
N LEU A 13 25.19 59.24 12.68
CA LEU A 13 25.23 57.81 13.01
C LEU A 13 25.29 57.39 14.49
N GLY A 14 24.14 56.93 14.99
CA GLY A 14 24.02 56.04 16.13
C GLY A 14 22.86 55.08 15.90
N ALA A 15 23.19 53.85 15.53
CA ALA A 15 22.25 52.76 15.34
C ALA A 15 21.56 52.37 16.67
N GLY A 16 20.26 52.04 16.61
CA GLY A 16 19.58 51.38 17.72
C GLY A 16 18.06 51.49 17.68
N GLY A 17 17.40 50.38 17.27
CA GLY A 17 16.07 49.90 17.71
C GLY A 17 14.86 50.83 17.58
N LEU A 18 13.70 50.44 17.04
CA LEU A 18 13.09 49.13 16.91
C LEU A 18 12.16 49.18 15.69
N SER A 19 12.59 48.60 14.56
CA SER A 19 11.62 48.07 13.61
C SER A 19 11.09 46.79 14.24
N GLY A 20 9.80 46.78 14.57
CA GLY A 20 9.11 45.55 14.92
C GLY A 20 9.19 44.59 13.76
N CYS A 21 10.15 43.66 13.82
CA CYS A 21 10.13 42.46 13.01
C CYS A 21 9.03 41.55 13.59
N GLY A 22 7.77 41.89 13.29
CA GLY A 22 6.76 40.85 13.16
C GLY A 22 7.27 39.89 12.10
N ASN A 23 7.54 38.66 12.51
CA ASN A 23 7.89 37.55 11.64
C ASN A 23 6.94 37.59 10.43
N PRO A 24 7.41 37.62 9.15
CA PRO A 24 6.49 37.40 8.06
C PRO A 24 6.01 35.96 8.23
N VAL A 25 4.78 35.81 8.72
CA VAL A 25 4.04 34.58 8.50
C VAL A 25 4.13 34.40 7.00
N VAL A 26 4.77 33.33 6.54
CA VAL A 26 4.82 33.00 5.12
C VAL A 26 3.37 32.92 4.69
N GLY A 27 2.88 34.00 4.07
CA GLY A 27 1.54 34.03 3.53
C GLY A 27 1.49 32.92 2.52
N HIS A 28 0.64 31.92 2.77
CA HIS A 28 0.25 30.96 1.75
C HIS A 28 -0.66 31.67 0.74
N ASP A 29 -0.15 32.74 0.14
CA ASP A 29 -0.83 33.52 -0.88
C ASP A 29 -0.67 32.75 -2.18
N CYS A 30 -1.77 32.15 -2.60
CA CYS A 30 -1.85 31.50 -3.89
C CYS A 30 -1.92 32.53 -5.02
N PRO A 31 -1.36 32.24 -6.22
CA PRO A 31 -1.51 33.09 -7.39
C PRO A 31 -2.97 33.44 -7.68
N GLU A 32 -3.23 34.61 -8.26
CA GLU A 32 -4.59 35.03 -8.64
C GLU A 32 -5.29 33.93 -9.46
N GLY A 33 -6.54 33.64 -9.11
CA GLY A 33 -7.33 32.58 -9.76
C GLY A 33 -7.13 31.17 -9.22
N THR A 34 -6.27 30.98 -8.22
CA THR A 34 -6.10 29.70 -7.50
C THR A 34 -6.54 29.82 -6.03
N THR A 35 -6.84 28.69 -5.40
CA THR A 35 -7.27 28.62 -3.99
C THR A 35 -6.33 27.69 -3.23
N LEU A 36 -5.96 28.07 -2.00
CA LEU A 36 -5.16 27.22 -1.12
C LEU A 36 -6.03 26.08 -0.57
N CYS A 37 -5.70 24.85 -0.96
CA CYS A 37 -6.28 23.63 -0.43
C CYS A 37 -5.19 22.81 0.26
N GLY A 38 -5.19 22.85 1.61
CA GLY A 38 -4.10 22.30 2.41
C GLY A 38 -2.81 23.08 2.16
N SER A 39 -1.79 22.42 1.60
CA SER A 39 -0.49 23.01 1.25
C SER A 39 -0.34 23.34 -0.24
N ALA A 40 -1.36 23.09 -1.07
CA ALA A 40 -1.29 23.26 -2.52
C ALA A 40 -2.26 24.34 -3.02
N CYS A 41 -1.82 25.14 -3.99
CA CYS A 41 -2.68 26.06 -4.72
C CYS A 41 -3.31 25.35 -5.92
N VAL A 42 -4.64 25.29 -5.95
CA VAL A 42 -5.40 24.54 -6.97
C VAL A 42 -6.39 25.45 -7.69
N VAL A 43 -6.71 25.11 -8.94
CA VAL A 43 -7.73 25.82 -9.73
C VAL A 43 -9.07 25.12 -9.54
N LEU A 44 -9.92 25.64 -8.66
CA LEU A 44 -11.21 25.01 -8.34
C LEU A 44 -12.16 24.83 -9.54
N ARG A 45 -11.89 25.51 -10.66
CA ARG A 45 -12.71 25.41 -11.88
C ARG A 45 -12.45 24.16 -12.71
N THR A 46 -11.27 23.57 -12.59
CA THR A 46 -10.79 22.50 -13.48
C THR A 46 -10.10 21.36 -12.73
N ASP A 47 -9.74 21.58 -11.46
CA ASP A 47 -9.14 20.56 -10.62
C ASP A 47 -10.21 19.55 -10.19
N ARG A 48 -10.03 18.30 -10.63
CA ARG A 48 -10.96 17.20 -10.40
C ARG A 48 -11.06 16.81 -8.92
N GLU A 49 -9.98 16.93 -8.16
CA GLU A 49 -9.92 16.58 -6.73
C GLU A 49 -10.41 17.74 -5.83
N ASN A 50 -10.56 18.93 -6.42
CA ASN A 50 -10.95 20.17 -5.73
C ASN A 50 -12.01 20.96 -6.51
N CYS A 51 -13.01 20.28 -7.07
CA CYS A 51 -13.94 20.90 -8.01
C CYS A 51 -14.97 21.79 -7.30
N GLY A 52 -14.84 23.10 -7.44
CA GLY A 52 -15.68 24.12 -6.79
C GLY A 52 -15.41 24.34 -5.30
N ALA A 53 -14.72 23.41 -4.63
CA ALA A 53 -14.27 23.53 -3.24
C ALA A 53 -13.10 22.56 -2.96
N CYS A 54 -12.25 22.89 -1.98
CA CYS A 54 -11.15 22.01 -1.56
C CYS A 54 -11.65 20.63 -1.13
N GLY A 55 -11.00 19.57 -1.62
CA GLY A 55 -11.33 18.18 -1.31
C GLY A 55 -12.65 17.68 -1.92
N ARG A 56 -13.30 18.47 -2.79
CA ARG A 56 -14.46 18.01 -3.55
C ARG A 56 -13.99 17.29 -4.82
N ALA A 57 -13.67 16.01 -4.66
CA ALA A 57 -13.37 15.14 -5.79
C ALA A 57 -14.62 14.79 -6.61
N CYS A 58 -14.52 14.83 -7.93
CA CYS A 58 -15.57 14.34 -8.83
C CYS A 58 -15.57 12.81 -8.93
N ALA A 59 -16.72 12.22 -9.25
CA ALA A 59 -16.81 10.78 -9.48
C ALA A 59 -16.00 10.33 -10.71
N ASP A 60 -15.66 9.04 -10.82
CA ASP A 60 -14.84 8.48 -11.93
C ASP A 60 -15.35 8.82 -13.32
N ASP A 61 -16.65 8.93 -13.48
CA ASP A 61 -17.37 9.25 -14.71
C ASP A 61 -17.67 10.76 -14.88
N GLU A 62 -17.08 11.63 -14.05
CA GLU A 62 -17.28 13.07 -14.08
C GLU A 62 -15.98 13.87 -14.32
N ALA A 63 -16.08 15.00 -15.01
CA ALA A 63 -15.01 15.98 -15.14
C ALA A 63 -15.36 17.27 -14.39
N CYS A 64 -14.35 18.01 -13.94
CA CYS A 64 -14.56 19.33 -13.36
C CYS A 64 -14.70 20.38 -14.48
N GLU A 65 -15.92 20.89 -14.66
CA GLU A 65 -16.24 21.92 -15.64
C GLU A 65 -16.81 23.14 -14.93
N ASP A 66 -16.04 24.24 -14.96
CA ASP A 66 -16.39 25.52 -14.34
C ASP A 66 -16.74 25.41 -12.84
N GLY A 67 -16.06 24.51 -12.14
CA GLY A 67 -16.25 24.29 -10.70
C GLY A 67 -17.47 23.43 -10.34
N ALA A 68 -18.02 22.72 -11.32
CA ALA A 68 -19.03 21.70 -11.11
C ALA A 68 -18.56 20.36 -11.70
N CYS A 69 -18.73 19.28 -10.94
CA CYS A 69 -18.59 17.94 -11.47
C CYS A 69 -19.72 17.67 -12.46
N ARG A 70 -19.37 17.28 -13.67
CA ARG A 70 -20.31 16.99 -14.75
C ARG A 70 -19.96 15.66 -15.38
N ALA A 71 -20.98 14.86 -15.67
CA ALA A 71 -20.81 13.58 -16.33
C ALA A 71 -20.09 13.74 -17.68
N ILE A 72 -19.08 12.91 -17.90
CA ILE A 72 -18.33 12.86 -19.14
C ILE A 72 -19.17 12.12 -20.17
N THR A 73 -19.36 12.73 -21.33
CA THR A 73 -20.00 12.06 -22.46
C THR A 73 -18.93 11.54 -23.40
N CYS A 74 -18.76 10.22 -23.44
CA CYS A 74 -17.79 9.57 -24.33
C CYS A 74 -18.41 9.11 -25.65
N GLY A 75 -17.55 8.85 -26.65
CA GLY A 75 -17.96 8.33 -27.93
C GLY A 75 -18.48 6.88 -27.83
N PRO A 76 -19.11 6.37 -28.90
CA PRO A 76 -19.58 4.99 -28.92
C PRO A 76 -18.44 3.99 -28.64
N GLY A 77 -18.61 3.16 -27.61
CA GLY A 77 -17.65 2.12 -27.25
C GLY A 77 -16.53 2.54 -26.30
N GLU A 78 -16.45 3.83 -25.94
CA GLU A 78 -15.51 4.34 -24.93
C GLU A 78 -16.14 4.34 -23.53
N LEU A 79 -15.30 4.30 -22.49
CA LEU A 79 -15.70 4.44 -21.09
C LEU A 79 -15.18 5.76 -20.51
N ALA A 80 -15.96 6.38 -19.63
CA ALA A 80 -15.50 7.47 -18.79
C ALA A 80 -14.76 6.89 -17.56
N CYS A 81 -13.43 6.98 -17.56
CA CYS A 81 -12.58 6.46 -16.50
C CYS A 81 -11.64 7.56 -15.99
N GLY A 82 -11.68 7.85 -14.69
CA GLY A 82 -10.73 8.76 -14.05
C GLY A 82 -10.69 10.16 -14.66
N GLY A 83 -11.83 10.66 -15.15
CA GLY A 83 -11.90 12.01 -15.72
C GLY A 83 -11.64 12.10 -17.23
N ALA A 84 -11.46 10.97 -17.93
CA ALA A 84 -11.21 10.95 -19.37
C ALA A 84 -11.99 9.81 -20.07
N CYS A 85 -12.17 9.96 -21.38
CA CYS A 85 -12.67 8.87 -22.22
C CYS A 85 -11.52 7.96 -22.64
N VAL A 86 -11.69 6.66 -22.44
CA VAL A 86 -10.72 5.62 -22.80
C VAL A 86 -11.39 4.55 -23.66
N ASP A 87 -10.67 3.98 -24.64
CA ASP A 87 -11.15 2.79 -25.37
C ASP A 87 -10.79 1.54 -24.54
N PRO A 88 -11.77 0.91 -23.86
CA PRO A 88 -11.49 -0.24 -22.99
C PRO A 88 -11.00 -1.47 -23.78
N ARG A 89 -11.03 -1.45 -25.12
CA ARG A 89 -10.57 -2.58 -25.94
C ARG A 89 -9.06 -2.58 -26.15
N THR A 90 -8.42 -1.45 -25.93
CA THR A 90 -6.99 -1.25 -26.22
C THR A 90 -6.24 -0.52 -25.11
N ASP A 91 -6.92 0.10 -24.15
CA ASP A 91 -6.29 0.78 -23.03
C ASP A 91 -5.81 -0.24 -21.98
N GLU A 92 -4.49 -0.37 -21.83
CA GLU A 92 -3.83 -1.29 -20.89
C GLU A 92 -4.09 -0.96 -19.42
N ARG A 93 -4.61 0.22 -19.08
CA ARG A 93 -4.96 0.62 -17.72
C ARG A 93 -6.46 0.54 -17.44
N ASN A 94 -7.28 0.31 -18.47
CA ASN A 94 -8.74 0.26 -18.39
C ASN A 94 -9.31 -0.88 -19.24
N CYS A 95 -8.63 -2.02 -19.28
CA CYS A 95 -8.93 -3.10 -20.21
C CYS A 95 -10.24 -3.82 -19.86
N GLY A 96 -11.25 -3.67 -20.71
CA GLY A 96 -12.61 -4.19 -20.54
C GLY A 96 -13.49 -3.38 -19.57
N ARG A 97 -12.91 -2.70 -18.58
CA ARG A 97 -13.58 -1.76 -17.67
C ARG A 97 -12.57 -0.81 -16.99
N CYS A 98 -13.07 0.30 -16.42
CA CYS A 98 -12.22 1.24 -15.69
C CYS A 98 -11.39 0.57 -14.58
N GLY A 99 -10.12 0.97 -14.49
CA GLY A 99 -9.20 0.52 -13.43
C GLY A 99 -8.68 -0.91 -13.57
N VAL A 100 -9.05 -1.66 -14.63
CA VAL A 100 -8.42 -2.95 -14.93
C VAL A 100 -7.12 -2.71 -15.68
N VAL A 101 -6.02 -2.79 -14.94
CA VAL A 101 -4.67 -2.68 -15.49
C VAL A 101 -4.16 -4.06 -15.89
N CYS A 102 -3.64 -4.19 -17.11
CA CYS A 102 -3.03 -5.41 -17.58
C CYS A 102 -1.73 -5.72 -16.83
N PRO A 103 -1.45 -7.01 -16.53
CA PRO A 103 -0.19 -7.42 -15.93
C PRO A 103 1.02 -6.95 -16.73
N ALA A 104 2.20 -6.88 -16.08
CA ALA A 104 3.43 -6.51 -16.76
C ALA A 104 3.67 -7.40 -18.01
N GLY A 105 3.91 -6.74 -19.13
CA GLY A 105 4.11 -7.39 -20.43
C GLY A 105 2.84 -7.70 -21.20
N ALA A 106 1.64 -7.68 -20.59
CA ALA A 106 0.38 -7.93 -21.27
C ALA A 106 -0.15 -6.71 -22.03
N GLU A 107 -0.70 -6.95 -23.22
CA GLU A 107 -1.42 -5.97 -24.04
C GLU A 107 -2.93 -6.09 -23.83
N CYS A 108 -3.66 -4.97 -23.91
CA CYS A 108 -5.12 -5.02 -23.98
C CYS A 108 -5.57 -5.26 -25.42
N ARG A 109 -6.25 -6.39 -25.66
CA ARG A 109 -6.83 -6.74 -26.97
C ARG A 109 -8.29 -7.14 -26.81
N ASP A 110 -9.16 -6.40 -27.48
CA ASP A 110 -10.61 -6.62 -27.47
C ASP A 110 -11.23 -6.65 -26.06
N GLY A 111 -10.63 -5.89 -25.14
CA GLY A 111 -11.11 -5.75 -23.75
C GLY A 111 -10.61 -6.84 -22.81
N LEU A 112 -9.61 -7.62 -23.24
CA LEU A 112 -8.98 -8.67 -22.46
C LEU A 112 -7.46 -8.45 -22.47
N CYS A 113 -6.85 -8.56 -21.29
CA CYS A 113 -5.39 -8.57 -21.20
C CYS A 113 -4.86 -9.88 -21.80
N SER A 114 -3.93 -9.78 -22.74
CA SER A 114 -3.39 -10.89 -23.51
C SER A 114 -1.87 -10.76 -23.63
N GLY A 115 -1.16 -11.89 -23.57
CA GLY A 115 0.28 -11.95 -23.81
C GLY A 115 1.12 -11.20 -22.79
N GLY A 116 1.03 -11.55 -21.49
CA GLY A 116 1.94 -11.06 -20.45
C GLY A 116 2.60 -12.18 -19.68
N ASP A 117 3.58 -11.84 -18.86
CA ASP A 117 4.25 -12.81 -17.99
C ASP A 117 3.23 -13.39 -17.00
N CYS A 118 2.94 -14.69 -17.14
CA CYS A 118 2.12 -15.38 -16.15
C CYS A 118 2.80 -15.29 -14.78
N PRO A 119 2.07 -14.95 -13.70
CA PRO A 119 2.67 -14.89 -12.37
C PRO A 119 3.28 -16.26 -12.06
N PRO A 120 4.57 -16.31 -11.66
CA PRO A 120 5.20 -17.57 -11.29
C PRO A 120 4.36 -18.33 -10.25
N PRO A 121 4.25 -19.67 -10.35
CA PRO A 121 5.01 -20.56 -11.24
C PRO A 121 4.34 -20.87 -12.59
N ARG A 122 3.35 -20.08 -13.04
CA ARG A 122 2.57 -20.38 -14.24
C ARG A 122 3.31 -20.01 -15.52
N THR A 123 2.94 -20.64 -16.63
CA THR A 123 3.48 -20.38 -17.97
C THR A 123 2.34 -20.06 -18.94
N ASP A 124 2.59 -19.13 -19.86
CA ASP A 124 1.63 -18.81 -20.91
C ASP A 124 1.58 -19.93 -21.95
N CYS A 125 0.43 -20.61 -22.01
CA CYS A 125 0.10 -21.60 -23.02
C CYS A 125 -0.95 -21.05 -23.99
N SER A 126 -0.50 -20.22 -24.94
CA SER A 126 -1.34 -19.61 -26.00
C SER A 126 -2.43 -18.66 -25.47
N GLY A 127 -2.05 -17.76 -24.57
CA GLY A 127 -2.91 -16.77 -23.93
C GLY A 127 -3.56 -17.25 -22.62
N VAL A 128 -3.25 -18.45 -22.16
CA VAL A 128 -3.80 -19.05 -20.93
C VAL A 128 -2.67 -19.36 -19.96
N CYS A 129 -2.71 -18.78 -18.76
CA CYS A 129 -1.74 -19.05 -17.72
C CYS A 129 -1.99 -20.40 -17.06
N THR A 130 -1.11 -21.35 -17.36
CA THR A 130 -1.21 -22.75 -16.95
C THR A 130 -0.10 -23.12 -15.97
N ASP A 131 -0.42 -23.93 -14.96
CA ASP A 131 0.60 -24.53 -14.08
C ASP A 131 1.12 -25.84 -14.69
N LEU A 132 2.27 -25.78 -15.36
CA LEU A 132 2.88 -26.94 -16.02
C LEU A 132 3.30 -28.04 -15.04
N ARG A 133 3.30 -27.79 -13.72
CA ARG A 133 3.68 -28.79 -12.71
C ARG A 133 2.55 -29.74 -12.36
N THR A 134 1.30 -29.32 -12.57
CA THR A 134 0.11 -30.00 -12.05
C THR A 134 -0.97 -30.20 -13.12
N ASP A 135 -0.95 -29.45 -14.23
CA ASP A 135 -1.93 -29.62 -15.30
C ASP A 135 -1.67 -30.89 -16.13
N PRO A 136 -2.57 -31.90 -16.10
CA PRO A 136 -2.41 -33.12 -16.90
C PRO A 136 -2.52 -32.89 -18.42
N ALA A 137 -3.07 -31.77 -18.89
CA ALA A 137 -3.11 -31.42 -20.31
C ALA A 137 -1.83 -30.69 -20.79
N ASN A 138 -1.00 -30.19 -19.88
CA ASN A 138 0.16 -29.33 -20.17
C ASN A 138 1.40 -29.69 -19.32
N CYS A 139 1.61 -30.98 -19.04
CA CYS A 139 2.57 -31.42 -18.03
C CYS A 139 4.04 -31.25 -18.47
N GLY A 140 4.72 -30.28 -17.87
CA GLY A 140 6.11 -29.90 -18.15
C GLY A 140 6.33 -29.01 -19.38
N SER A 141 5.34 -28.92 -20.27
CA SER A 141 5.34 -28.00 -21.42
C SER A 141 3.92 -27.84 -21.97
N CYS A 142 3.62 -26.68 -22.55
CA CYS A 142 2.31 -26.43 -23.18
C CYS A 142 1.99 -27.49 -24.24
N GLY A 143 0.76 -28.01 -24.22
CA GLY A 143 0.25 -29.05 -25.13
C GLY A 143 0.76 -30.47 -24.87
N ARG A 144 1.60 -30.70 -23.86
CA ARG A 144 2.05 -32.04 -23.47
C ARG A 144 1.04 -32.67 -22.51
N ALA A 145 0.01 -33.29 -23.05
CA ALA A 145 -0.94 -34.06 -22.26
C ALA A 145 -0.34 -35.39 -21.78
N CYS A 146 -0.66 -35.78 -20.54
CA CYS A 146 -0.37 -37.11 -20.03
C CYS A 146 -1.28 -38.17 -20.65
N ALA A 147 -0.84 -39.42 -20.69
CA ALA A 147 -1.65 -40.50 -21.24
C ALA A 147 -2.88 -40.78 -20.35
N SER A 148 -3.87 -41.48 -20.90
CA SER A 148 -5.08 -41.86 -20.13
C SER A 148 -4.70 -42.63 -18.86
N GLY A 149 -5.12 -42.13 -17.71
CA GLY A 149 -4.84 -42.72 -16.39
C GLY A 149 -3.52 -42.28 -15.77
N GLU A 150 -2.76 -41.39 -16.40
CA GLU A 150 -1.59 -40.74 -15.81
C GLU A 150 -1.95 -39.39 -15.17
N LEU A 151 -1.13 -38.96 -14.22
CA LEU A 151 -1.25 -37.75 -13.42
C LEU A 151 -0.05 -36.84 -13.72
N CYS A 152 -0.24 -35.53 -13.65
CA CYS A 152 0.90 -34.61 -13.69
C CYS A 152 1.47 -34.40 -12.28
N GLN A 153 2.76 -34.69 -12.10
CA GLN A 153 3.50 -34.42 -10.88
C GLN A 153 4.82 -33.74 -11.20
N ARG A 154 5.01 -32.50 -10.72
CA ARG A 154 6.25 -31.71 -10.88
C ARG A 154 6.69 -31.62 -12.35
N GLY A 155 5.73 -31.54 -13.28
CA GLY A 155 5.98 -31.43 -14.72
C GLY A 155 6.32 -32.73 -15.44
N THR A 156 6.07 -33.87 -14.79
CA THR A 156 6.24 -35.21 -15.37
C THR A 156 4.95 -36.01 -15.23
N CYS A 157 4.59 -36.74 -16.28
CA CYS A 157 3.48 -37.69 -16.23
C CYS A 157 3.89 -38.94 -15.44
N VAL A 158 3.10 -39.27 -14.43
CA VAL A 158 3.30 -40.42 -13.54
C VAL A 158 2.03 -41.25 -13.48
N ARG A 159 2.14 -42.55 -13.18
CA ARG A 159 0.96 -43.41 -13.01
C ARG A 159 0.35 -43.34 -11.61
N GLU A 160 1.20 -43.05 -10.64
CA GLU A 160 0.87 -42.97 -9.22
C GLU A 160 1.67 -41.83 -8.63
N CYS A 161 1.13 -41.20 -7.59
CA CYS A 161 1.84 -40.13 -6.90
C CYS A 161 3.00 -40.68 -6.07
N LEU A 162 4.08 -39.90 -5.98
CA LEU A 162 5.13 -40.14 -4.99
C LEU A 162 4.55 -40.23 -3.57
N PRO A 163 5.15 -41.02 -2.66
CA PRO A 163 4.76 -41.03 -1.25
C PRO A 163 4.70 -39.62 -0.67
N GLY A 164 3.65 -39.32 0.08
CA GLY A 164 3.38 -37.99 0.64
C GLY A 164 2.47 -37.10 -0.22
N TYR A 165 2.15 -37.51 -1.44
CA TYR A 165 1.23 -36.80 -2.33
C TYR A 165 -0.11 -37.53 -2.45
N VAL A 166 -1.17 -36.77 -2.69
CA VAL A 166 -2.54 -37.27 -2.87
C VAL A 166 -3.04 -36.88 -4.27
N VAL A 167 -3.86 -37.74 -4.87
CA VAL A 167 -4.51 -37.44 -6.16
C VAL A 167 -5.65 -36.45 -5.93
N CYS A 168 -5.55 -35.25 -6.50
CA CYS A 168 -6.59 -34.24 -6.51
C CYS A 168 -6.85 -33.80 -7.96
N ASP A 169 -8.09 -33.96 -8.45
CA ASP A 169 -8.52 -33.54 -9.79
C ASP A 169 -7.57 -33.92 -10.95
N GLY A 170 -6.99 -35.12 -10.89
CA GLY A 170 -6.09 -35.64 -11.93
C GLY A 170 -4.62 -35.18 -11.80
N ALA A 171 -4.25 -34.51 -10.70
CA ALA A 171 -2.90 -34.12 -10.38
C ALA A 171 -2.42 -34.73 -9.06
N CYS A 172 -1.11 -34.87 -8.91
CA CYS A 172 -0.51 -35.23 -7.63
C CYS A 172 -0.20 -33.97 -6.83
N VAL A 173 -0.86 -33.81 -5.69
CA VAL A 173 -0.77 -32.62 -4.84
C VAL A 173 -0.13 -32.98 -3.51
N ASP A 174 0.75 -32.09 -3.03
CA ASP A 174 1.38 -32.22 -1.72
C ASP A 174 0.45 -31.64 -0.64
N THR A 175 -0.35 -32.49 -0.02
CA THR A 175 -1.29 -32.02 1.02
C THR A 175 -0.58 -31.65 2.32
N GLY A 176 0.73 -31.89 2.45
CA GLY A 176 1.52 -31.52 3.62
C GLY A 176 1.97 -30.05 3.61
N GLU A 177 2.10 -29.46 2.42
CA GLU A 177 2.71 -28.14 2.21
C GLU A 177 1.90 -27.22 1.29
N ASP A 178 0.94 -27.72 0.50
CA ASP A 178 0.12 -26.88 -0.40
C ASP A 178 -0.98 -26.13 0.37
N PRO A 179 -0.93 -24.79 0.48
CA PRO A 179 -1.95 -24.00 1.17
C PRO A 179 -3.33 -24.06 0.53
N ARG A 180 -3.47 -24.56 -0.70
CA ARG A 180 -4.78 -24.75 -1.36
C ARG A 180 -5.36 -26.15 -1.12
N ASN A 181 -4.58 -27.08 -0.59
CA ASN A 181 -4.93 -28.50 -0.44
C ASN A 181 -4.41 -29.07 0.89
N CYS A 182 -4.47 -28.29 1.96
CA CYS A 182 -3.79 -28.59 3.21
C CYS A 182 -4.51 -29.69 4.00
N GLY A 183 -3.86 -30.85 4.14
CA GLY A 183 -4.38 -32.06 4.78
C GLY A 183 -5.41 -32.84 3.95
N ALA A 184 -6.03 -32.22 2.94
CA ALA A 184 -6.96 -32.85 2.01
C ALA A 184 -7.13 -32.01 0.73
N CYS A 185 -7.54 -32.66 -0.36
CA CYS A 185 -7.88 -31.96 -1.61
C CYS A 185 -8.93 -30.87 -1.39
N GLY A 186 -8.68 -29.67 -1.91
CA GLY A 186 -9.60 -28.53 -1.82
C GLY A 186 -9.72 -27.87 -0.44
N ARG A 187 -8.99 -28.36 0.58
CA ARG A 187 -8.91 -27.69 1.90
C ARG A 187 -7.91 -26.54 1.83
N ALA A 188 -8.36 -25.39 1.36
CA ALA A 188 -7.54 -24.19 1.35
C ALA A 188 -7.41 -23.58 2.75
N CYS A 189 -6.20 -23.15 3.11
CA CYS A 189 -5.94 -22.34 4.28
C CYS A 189 -6.50 -20.92 4.11
N ALA A 190 -6.80 -20.26 5.22
CA ALA A 190 -7.25 -18.89 5.23
C ALA A 190 -6.12 -17.95 4.78
N ALA A 191 -6.47 -16.71 4.44
CA ALA A 191 -5.48 -15.70 4.10
C ALA A 191 -4.54 -15.46 5.30
N GLY A 192 -3.22 -15.50 5.07
CA GLY A 192 -2.21 -15.36 6.12
C GLY A 192 -1.81 -16.67 6.80
N GLU A 193 -2.43 -17.79 6.42
CA GLU A 193 -2.03 -19.11 6.88
C GLU A 193 -1.14 -19.82 5.84
N VAL A 194 -0.22 -20.64 6.35
CA VAL A 194 0.56 -21.60 5.58
C VAL A 194 0.09 -23.02 5.88
N CYS A 195 0.36 -23.93 4.94
CA CYS A 195 0.19 -25.35 5.22
C CYS A 195 1.49 -25.91 5.79
N GLU A 196 1.43 -26.41 7.02
CA GLU A 196 2.55 -27.09 7.65
C GLU A 196 2.08 -28.46 8.15
N ALA A 197 2.71 -29.52 7.63
CA ALA A 197 2.38 -30.91 7.96
C ALA A 197 0.90 -31.27 7.78
N GLY A 198 0.23 -30.64 6.81
CA GLY A 198 -1.19 -30.87 6.51
C GLY A 198 -2.17 -30.13 7.43
N GLU A 199 -1.68 -29.17 8.21
CA GLU A 199 -2.49 -28.27 9.01
C GLU A 199 -2.26 -26.83 8.57
N CYS A 200 -3.36 -26.09 8.43
CA CYS A 200 -3.28 -24.65 8.23
C CYS A 200 -2.86 -24.01 9.55
N ARG A 201 -1.79 -23.23 9.50
CA ARG A 201 -1.24 -22.50 10.65
C ARG A 201 -1.00 -21.08 10.26
N LEU A 202 -1.22 -20.17 11.19
CA LEU A 202 -0.93 -18.76 10.98
C LEU A 202 0.59 -18.57 10.90
N GLU A 203 1.08 -17.98 9.82
CA GLU A 203 2.49 -17.60 9.72
C GLU A 203 2.63 -16.13 10.09
N CYS A 204 3.32 -15.89 11.21
CA CYS A 204 3.64 -14.54 11.63
C CYS A 204 4.98 -14.08 11.05
N LEU A 205 5.01 -12.82 10.62
CA LEU A 205 6.24 -12.15 10.20
C LEU A 205 7.30 -12.27 11.32
N PRO A 206 8.60 -12.30 10.99
CA PRO A 206 9.66 -12.29 11.99
C PRO A 206 9.43 -11.18 13.03
N GLY A 207 9.50 -11.54 14.31
CA GLY A 207 9.24 -10.64 15.43
C GLY A 207 7.77 -10.50 15.85
N HIS A 208 6.82 -11.04 15.08
CA HIS A 208 5.41 -11.13 15.49
C HIS A 208 5.11 -12.48 16.13
N VAL A 209 4.11 -12.51 17.00
CA VAL A 209 3.64 -13.72 17.69
C VAL A 209 2.16 -13.95 17.42
N GLU A 210 1.74 -15.21 17.37
CA GLU A 210 0.33 -15.55 17.25
C GLU A 210 -0.37 -15.33 18.59
N CYS A 211 -1.34 -14.40 18.62
CA CYS A 211 -2.21 -14.14 19.74
C CYS A 211 -3.68 -14.16 19.28
N GLY A 212 -4.46 -15.09 19.85
CA GLY A 212 -5.91 -15.14 19.60
C GLY A 212 -6.31 -15.37 18.13
N GLY A 213 -5.46 -16.05 17.35
CA GLY A 213 -5.70 -16.32 15.92
C GLY A 213 -5.27 -15.18 14.98
N GLY A 214 -4.52 -14.19 15.48
CA GLY A 214 -3.90 -13.13 14.68
C GLY A 214 -2.43 -12.94 15.03
N CYS A 215 -1.66 -12.36 14.11
CA CYS A 215 -0.27 -12.00 14.36
C CYS A 215 -0.20 -10.60 14.96
N VAL A 216 0.47 -10.48 16.09
CA VAL A 216 0.66 -9.21 16.78
C VAL A 216 2.15 -8.94 16.95
N ASP A 217 2.54 -7.67 16.93
CA ASP A 217 3.89 -7.23 17.27
C ASP A 217 3.94 -7.00 18.79
N PRO A 218 4.49 -7.93 19.58
CA PRO A 218 4.48 -7.80 21.02
C PRO A 218 5.40 -6.67 21.50
N THR A 219 6.20 -6.05 20.63
CA THR A 219 7.09 -4.95 21.01
C THR A 219 6.40 -3.58 20.97
N ARG A 220 5.23 -3.50 20.32
CA ARG A 220 4.54 -2.23 20.04
C ARG A 220 3.03 -2.27 20.25
N ASP A 221 2.43 -3.45 20.30
CA ASP A 221 0.99 -3.61 20.52
C ASP A 221 0.65 -3.37 22.00
N PRO A 222 -0.10 -2.30 22.34
CA PRO A 222 -0.51 -2.04 23.70
C PRO A 222 -1.43 -3.11 24.30
N ASP A 223 -2.13 -3.91 23.49
CA ASP A 223 -3.02 -4.98 23.98
C ASP A 223 -2.28 -6.33 24.16
N ASN A 224 -1.07 -6.46 23.61
CA ASN A 224 -0.26 -7.68 23.60
C ASN A 224 1.23 -7.42 23.93
N CYS A 225 1.49 -6.49 24.85
CA CYS A 225 2.83 -5.98 25.08
C CYS A 225 3.73 -6.98 25.82
N GLY A 226 4.74 -7.50 25.14
CA GLY A 226 5.68 -8.53 25.64
C GLY A 226 5.11 -9.96 25.63
N ALA A 227 3.79 -10.11 25.70
CA ALA A 227 3.09 -11.40 25.62
C ALA A 227 1.62 -11.24 25.19
N CYS A 228 1.01 -12.31 24.68
CA CYS A 228 -0.40 -12.32 24.30
C CYS A 228 -1.33 -11.92 25.46
N GLY A 229 -2.23 -10.98 25.21
CA GLY A 229 -3.20 -10.49 26.20
C GLY A 229 -2.59 -9.68 27.34
N HIS A 230 -1.30 -9.34 27.28
CA HIS A 230 -0.65 -8.48 28.25
C HIS A 230 -0.92 -7.00 27.88
N ALA A 231 -2.16 -6.58 28.12
CA ALA A 231 -2.61 -5.24 27.80
C ALA A 231 -2.05 -4.21 28.79
N CYS A 232 -1.48 -3.13 28.26
CA CYS A 232 -1.05 -1.97 29.02
C CYS A 232 -2.25 -1.22 29.60
N THR A 233 -2.03 -0.55 30.74
CA THR A 233 -3.05 0.33 31.30
C THR A 233 -3.43 1.43 30.30
N PRO A 234 -4.70 1.88 30.25
CA PRO A 234 -5.14 2.88 29.28
C PRO A 234 -4.24 4.12 29.27
N GLY A 235 -3.71 4.46 28.08
CA GLY A 235 -2.83 5.61 27.87
C GLY A 235 -1.33 5.33 28.06
N VAL A 236 -0.95 4.11 28.45
CA VAL A 236 0.45 3.66 28.47
C VAL A 236 0.75 2.91 27.17
N PRO A 237 1.73 3.35 26.36
CA PRO A 237 2.12 2.63 25.15
C PRO A 237 2.96 1.40 25.48
N CYS A 238 3.06 0.49 24.51
CA CYS A 238 4.05 -0.57 24.52
C CYS A 238 5.35 -0.07 23.87
N VAL A 239 6.46 -0.16 24.59
CA VAL A 239 7.79 0.25 24.13
C VAL A 239 8.74 -0.93 24.34
N ASP A 240 9.25 -1.49 23.25
CA ASP A 240 10.18 -2.63 23.23
C ASP A 240 9.68 -3.85 24.04
N GLY A 241 8.36 -4.06 24.07
CA GLY A 241 7.73 -5.18 24.78
C GLY A 241 7.41 -4.92 26.24
N GLU A 242 7.54 -3.68 26.69
CA GLU A 242 7.18 -3.27 28.05
C GLU A 242 6.17 -2.12 28.06
N CYS A 243 5.19 -2.22 28.97
CA CYS A 243 4.23 -1.15 29.22
C CYS A 243 4.90 -0.03 30.02
N ARG A 244 5.47 0.96 29.33
CA ARG A 244 6.06 2.14 29.98
C ARG A 244 5.67 3.43 29.28
N ALA A 245 5.61 4.50 30.07
CA ALA A 245 5.37 5.83 29.53
C ALA A 245 6.53 6.24 28.61
N PRO A 246 6.26 6.95 27.51
CA PRO A 246 7.33 7.48 26.66
C PRO A 246 8.15 8.50 27.45
N CYS A 247 9.44 8.58 27.14
CA CYS A 247 10.33 9.51 27.82
C CYS A 247 9.91 10.97 27.62
N PRO A 248 10.02 11.83 28.66
CA PRO A 248 9.75 13.25 28.54
C PRO A 248 10.57 13.90 27.41
N PRO A 249 10.06 14.97 26.77
CA PRO A 249 10.83 15.72 25.79
C PRO A 249 12.20 16.15 26.34
N GLY A 250 13.26 15.90 25.57
CA GLY A 250 14.64 16.18 25.98
C GLY A 250 15.34 15.01 26.69
N THR A 251 14.67 13.88 26.90
CA THR A 251 15.27 12.65 27.44
C THR A 251 15.17 11.51 26.42
N THR A 252 16.13 10.58 26.49
CA THR A 252 16.24 9.40 25.63
C THR A 252 16.06 8.15 26.48
N ASP A 253 15.38 7.14 25.92
CA ASP A 253 15.23 5.84 26.56
C ASP A 253 16.54 5.06 26.47
N CYS A 254 17.18 4.82 27.61
CA CYS A 254 18.44 4.08 27.74
C CYS A 254 18.20 2.76 28.48
N GLY A 255 17.37 1.88 27.90
CA GLY A 255 17.09 0.56 28.47
C GLY A 255 16.02 0.59 29.57
N GLY A 256 14.98 1.42 29.39
CA GLY A 256 13.86 1.57 30.32
C GLY A 256 14.00 2.75 31.27
N GLU A 257 15.13 3.44 31.26
CA GLU A 257 15.35 4.67 32.03
C GLU A 257 15.43 5.87 31.08
N CYS A 258 14.70 6.94 31.40
CA CYS A 258 14.71 8.17 30.62
C CYS A 258 15.85 9.07 31.07
N VAL A 259 16.84 9.21 30.19
CA VAL A 259 18.10 9.88 30.47
C VAL A 259 18.25 11.14 29.62
N ASP A 260 18.64 12.26 30.22
CA ASP A 260 19.08 13.44 29.48
C ASP A 260 20.56 13.29 29.09
N LEU A 261 20.80 12.99 27.81
CA LEU A 261 22.14 12.79 27.25
C LEU A 261 23.02 14.05 27.29
N THR A 262 22.45 15.22 27.59
CA THR A 262 23.20 16.48 27.73
C THR A 262 23.65 16.77 29.16
N THR A 263 23.04 16.11 30.15
CA THR A 263 23.33 16.37 31.57
C THR A 263 23.74 15.13 32.37
N ASP A 264 23.52 13.91 31.87
CA ASP A 264 23.85 12.67 32.57
C ASP A 264 25.32 12.23 32.35
N PRO A 265 26.19 12.36 33.38
CA PRO A 265 27.60 11.99 33.28
C PRO A 265 27.86 10.52 32.96
N ALA A 266 26.90 9.61 33.19
CA ALA A 266 27.02 8.18 32.89
C ALA A 266 26.68 7.84 31.42
N HIS A 267 26.00 8.74 30.70
CA HIS A 267 25.48 8.48 29.35
C HIS A 267 25.75 9.61 28.33
N CYS A 268 26.51 10.65 28.71
CA CYS A 268 27.01 11.68 27.79
C CYS A 268 27.96 11.09 26.73
N GLY A 269 27.58 11.19 25.45
CA GLY A 269 28.40 10.85 24.29
C GLY A 269 28.08 11.74 23.09
#